data_AF-A0A124BR54-F1
#
_entry.id   AF-A0A124BR54-F1
#
_cell.length_a   1.000
_cell.length_b   1.000
_cell.length_c   1.000
_cell.angle_alpha   90.00
_cell.angle_beta   90.00
_cell.angle_gamma   90.00
#
_symmetry.space_group_name_H-M   'P 1'
#
loop_
_entity.id
_entity.type
_entity.pdbx_description
1 polymer ?
#
loop_
_entity_poly.entity_id
_entity_poly.type
_entity_poly.pdbx_seq_one_letter_code
_entity_poly.pdbx_strand_id
1 'polypeptide(L)'
;MRKFLAFGDVHADFDLLWTALRAASCATLDGLPTPPVQAGLFQVVLIGDLVHPKNDRDYARLTGLPRFDHKNPDHLFLAAREQIRHLERLKAYQDAAPHAVHIILGNHDDAVLNTSYVLGTSGGMVHVEFDPDHGGLILPDHLAAWMRSFPREIRVGTVQFAHVSPLPAHAHYDDLFYADHAPKRWFRESPEYVRMAGLDYGVYGHTQIDGGIHLDEDHNLAMIDALHAREYLELLLDPGQEHPVKNVRAVPF
;
A
#
# COMPACT_ATOMS: atom_id res chain seq x y z
N MET A 1 -20.20 4.11 14.70
CA MET A 1 -19.49 2.93 14.16
C MET A 1 -19.31 3.00 12.65
N ARG A 2 -18.10 2.72 12.16
CA ARG A 2 -17.71 2.61 10.74
C ARG A 2 -16.82 1.38 10.55
N LYS A 3 -16.89 0.76 9.38
CA LYS A 3 -16.07 -0.39 9.02
C LYS A 3 -14.89 0.07 8.16
N PHE A 4 -13.67 -0.30 8.54
CA PHE A 4 -12.45 -0.05 7.78
C PHE A 4 -11.93 -1.37 7.23
N LEU A 5 -11.62 -1.40 5.93
CA LEU A 5 -11.02 -2.52 5.24
C LEU A 5 -9.66 -2.06 4.71
N ALA A 6 -8.60 -2.55 5.32
CA ALA A 6 -7.23 -2.15 5.00
C ALA A 6 -6.49 -3.27 4.24
N PHE A 7 -5.80 -2.87 3.18
CA PHE A 7 -5.10 -3.76 2.26
C PHE A 7 -3.62 -3.35 2.25
N GLY A 8 -2.73 -4.31 2.41
CA GLY A 8 -1.29 -4.09 2.37
C GLY A 8 -0.76 -3.77 0.98
N ASP A 9 0.57 -3.76 0.89
CA ASP A 9 1.34 -3.38 -0.28
C ASP A 9 0.90 -4.17 -1.54
N VAL A 10 0.70 -3.46 -2.64
CA VAL A 10 0.14 -4.03 -3.87
C VAL A 10 1.23 -4.52 -4.81
N HIS A 11 2.34 -3.79 -4.92
CA HIS A 11 3.47 -4.06 -5.81
C HIS A 11 3.05 -4.50 -7.21
N ALA A 12 2.17 -3.70 -7.82
CA ALA A 12 1.57 -3.96 -9.13
C ALA A 12 0.81 -5.29 -9.29
N ASP A 13 0.51 -6.05 -8.23
CA ASP A 13 -0.43 -7.17 -8.27
C ASP A 13 -1.89 -6.68 -8.16
N PHE A 14 -2.28 -5.86 -9.13
CA PHE A 14 -3.61 -5.25 -9.15
C PHE A 14 -4.72 -6.29 -9.29
N ASP A 15 -4.48 -7.42 -9.94
CA ASP A 15 -5.47 -8.50 -10.06
C ASP A 15 -5.81 -9.09 -8.69
N LEU A 16 -4.79 -9.28 -7.84
CA LEU A 16 -4.99 -9.73 -6.46
C LEU A 16 -5.67 -8.65 -5.62
N LEU A 17 -5.29 -7.38 -5.76
CA LEU A 17 -5.97 -6.25 -5.12
C LEU A 17 -7.46 -6.21 -5.48
N TRP A 18 -7.80 -6.26 -6.77
CA TRP A 18 -9.19 -6.24 -7.22
C TRP A 18 -9.97 -7.46 -6.72
N THR A 19 -9.30 -8.62 -6.58
CA THR A 19 -9.90 -9.82 -5.98
C THR A 19 -10.21 -9.60 -4.51
N ALA A 20 -9.26 -9.04 -3.75
CA ALA A 20 -9.42 -8.70 -2.34
C ALA A 20 -10.57 -7.70 -2.14
N LEU A 21 -10.59 -6.61 -2.93
CA LEU A 21 -11.63 -5.59 -2.87
C LEU A 21 -13.03 -6.17 -3.17
N ARG A 22 -13.15 -7.09 -4.13
CA ARG A 22 -14.43 -7.76 -4.40
C ARG A 22 -14.85 -8.69 -3.27
N ALA A 23 -13.93 -9.49 -2.74
CA ALA A 23 -14.21 -10.39 -1.62
C ALA A 23 -14.64 -9.63 -0.36
N ALA A 24 -14.02 -8.47 -0.13
CA ALA A 24 -14.36 -7.56 0.96
C ALA A 24 -15.66 -6.75 0.72
N SER A 25 -16.35 -6.99 -0.41
CA SER A 25 -17.55 -6.23 -0.84
C SER A 25 -17.31 -4.73 -1.02
N CYS A 26 -16.10 -4.34 -1.41
CA CYS A 26 -15.69 -2.95 -1.67
C CYS A 26 -15.70 -2.58 -3.15
N ALA A 27 -15.60 -3.55 -4.05
CA ALA A 27 -15.67 -3.32 -5.49
C ALA A 27 -16.73 -4.20 -6.16
N THR A 28 -17.40 -3.67 -7.18
CA THR A 28 -18.25 -4.43 -8.10
C THR A 28 -17.39 -5.22 -9.10
N LEU A 29 -18.04 -6.06 -9.93
CA LEU A 29 -17.37 -6.76 -11.03
C LEU A 29 -16.73 -5.79 -12.03
N ASP A 30 -17.37 -4.64 -12.25
CA ASP A 30 -16.88 -3.58 -13.15
C ASP A 30 -15.73 -2.76 -12.54
N GLY A 31 -15.37 -3.02 -11.27
CA GLY A 31 -14.32 -2.27 -10.57
C GLY A 31 -14.77 -0.89 -10.10
N LEU A 32 -16.07 -0.71 -9.81
CA LEU A 32 -16.60 0.49 -9.17
C LEU A 32 -16.80 0.27 -7.66
N PRO A 33 -16.76 1.32 -6.83
CA PRO A 33 -17.14 1.21 -5.41
C PRO A 33 -18.55 0.66 -5.24
N THR A 34 -18.74 -0.24 -4.29
CA THR A 34 -20.07 -0.75 -3.93
C THR A 34 -20.89 0.30 -3.17
N PRO A 35 -22.23 0.16 -3.09
CA PRO A 35 -23.06 1.13 -2.36
C PRO A 35 -22.62 1.42 -0.91
N PRO A 36 -22.16 0.44 -0.10
CA PRO A 36 -21.61 0.72 1.23
C PRO A 36 -20.36 1.62 1.22
N VAL A 37 -19.47 1.47 0.23
CA VAL A 37 -18.29 2.33 0.06
C VAL A 37 -18.73 3.72 -0.39
N GLN A 38 -19.62 3.82 -1.38
CA GLN A 38 -20.15 5.11 -1.84
C GLN A 38 -20.86 5.88 -0.71
N ALA A 39 -21.57 5.19 0.18
CA ALA A 39 -22.22 5.78 1.35
C ALA A 39 -21.24 6.12 2.50
N GLY A 40 -19.96 5.74 2.40
CA GLY A 40 -18.97 5.93 3.45
C GLY A 40 -19.16 5.02 4.68
N LEU A 41 -20.01 4.00 4.59
CA LEU A 41 -20.20 3.00 5.64
C LEU A 41 -18.98 2.08 5.74
N PHE A 42 -18.41 1.76 4.58
CA PHE A 42 -17.13 1.07 4.44
C PHE A 42 -16.07 2.07 4.01
N GLN A 43 -14.95 2.06 4.71
CA GLN A 43 -13.77 2.87 4.44
C GLN A 43 -12.67 1.93 3.94
N VAL A 44 -12.20 2.14 2.72
CA VAL A 44 -11.12 1.36 2.09
C VAL A 44 -9.82 2.09 2.33
N VAL A 45 -8.81 1.39 2.84
CA VAL A 45 -7.47 1.93 3.06
C VAL A 45 -6.45 1.07 2.33
N LEU A 46 -5.77 1.62 1.33
CA LEU A 46 -4.61 0.99 0.71
C LEU A 46 -3.36 1.54 1.38
N ILE A 47 -2.52 0.67 1.95
CA ILE A 47 -1.36 1.05 2.76
C ILE A 47 -0.12 1.43 1.92
N GLY A 48 -0.28 1.59 0.61
CA GLY A 48 0.73 2.12 -0.31
C GLY A 48 1.42 1.04 -1.12
N ASP A 49 2.56 1.42 -1.71
CA ASP A 49 3.37 0.60 -2.60
C ASP A 49 2.51 -0.02 -3.71
N LEU A 50 1.88 0.86 -4.50
CA LEU A 50 1.00 0.46 -5.61
C LEU A 50 1.77 -0.16 -6.77
N VAL A 51 3.00 0.30 -6.97
CA VAL A 51 3.86 0.06 -8.13
C VAL A 51 5.04 -0.84 -7.78
N HIS A 52 5.87 -1.17 -8.76
CA HIS A 52 7.11 -1.94 -8.63
C HIS A 52 6.87 -3.39 -8.15
N PRO A 53 6.63 -4.36 -9.07
CA PRO A 53 6.57 -5.77 -8.73
C PRO A 53 7.74 -6.29 -7.90
N LYS A 54 7.47 -7.14 -6.90
CA LYS A 54 8.49 -7.63 -5.95
C LYS A 54 9.62 -8.47 -6.58
N ASN A 55 9.43 -9.01 -7.79
CA ASN A 55 10.41 -9.89 -8.45
C ASN A 55 10.19 -10.01 -9.97
N ASP A 56 11.19 -10.58 -10.66
CA ASP A 56 11.19 -10.80 -12.12
C ASP A 56 9.97 -11.59 -12.63
N ARG A 57 9.47 -12.56 -11.85
CA ARG A 57 8.32 -13.38 -12.24
C ARG A 57 7.05 -12.54 -12.26
N ASP A 58 6.90 -11.64 -11.30
CA ASP A 58 5.73 -10.77 -11.22
C ASP A 58 5.77 -9.70 -12.33
N TYR A 59 6.96 -9.19 -12.68
CA TYR A 59 7.13 -8.37 -13.90
C TYR A 59 6.81 -9.15 -15.18
N ALA A 60 7.28 -10.40 -15.31
CA ALA A 60 6.99 -11.26 -16.45
C ALA A 60 5.47 -11.48 -16.61
N ARG A 61 4.76 -11.75 -15.51
CA ARG A 61 3.30 -11.85 -15.48
C ARG A 61 2.63 -10.53 -15.89
N LEU A 62 3.07 -9.41 -15.33
CA LEU A 62 2.51 -8.08 -15.61
C LEU A 62 2.68 -7.70 -17.09
N THR A 63 3.86 -7.94 -17.67
CA THR A 63 4.22 -7.55 -19.04
C THR A 63 3.79 -8.56 -20.10
N GLY A 64 3.46 -9.79 -19.71
CA GLY A 64 3.22 -10.91 -20.62
C GLY A 64 4.50 -11.47 -21.27
N LEU A 65 5.68 -11.06 -20.79
CA LEU A 65 6.96 -11.54 -21.29
C LEU A 65 7.33 -12.89 -20.65
N PRO A 66 8.02 -13.80 -21.35
CA PRO A 66 8.52 -15.04 -20.75
C PRO A 66 9.52 -14.81 -19.61
N ARG A 67 10.33 -13.74 -19.72
CA ARG A 67 11.29 -13.29 -18.72
C ARG A 67 11.45 -11.79 -18.82
N PHE A 68 11.41 -11.11 -17.68
CA PHE A 68 11.68 -9.69 -17.59
C PHE A 68 13.19 -9.40 -17.54
N ASP A 69 13.59 -8.25 -18.08
CA ASP A 69 14.97 -7.76 -18.05
C ASP A 69 14.91 -6.27 -17.77
N HIS A 70 15.30 -5.87 -16.56
CA HIS A 70 15.27 -4.48 -16.09
C HIS A 70 16.30 -3.58 -16.79
N LYS A 71 17.15 -4.13 -17.67
CA LYS A 71 18.10 -3.36 -18.50
C LYS A 71 17.61 -3.19 -19.94
N ASN A 72 16.50 -3.83 -20.31
CA ASN A 72 15.93 -3.74 -21.65
C ASN A 72 14.85 -2.63 -21.69
N PRO A 73 15.07 -1.53 -22.44
CA PRO A 73 14.11 -0.43 -22.53
C PRO A 73 12.71 -0.85 -23.02
N ASP A 74 12.61 -1.85 -23.90
CA ASP A 74 11.31 -2.34 -24.38
C ASP A 74 10.53 -3.04 -23.25
N HIS A 75 11.24 -3.76 -22.37
CA HIS A 75 10.64 -4.40 -21.22
C HIS A 75 10.18 -3.35 -20.19
N LEU A 76 11.00 -2.33 -19.94
CA LEU A 76 10.66 -1.19 -19.08
C LEU A 76 9.42 -0.46 -19.60
N PHE A 77 9.36 -0.18 -20.91
CA PHE A 77 8.20 0.43 -21.54
C PHE A 77 6.92 -0.38 -21.32
N LEU A 78 6.97 -1.71 -21.53
CA LEU A 78 5.83 -2.59 -21.30
C LEU A 78 5.40 -2.59 -19.83
N ALA A 79 6.34 -2.66 -18.89
CA ALA A 79 6.05 -2.65 -17.46
C ALA A 79 5.40 -1.33 -17.01
N ALA A 80 5.96 -0.20 -17.44
CA ALA A 80 5.40 1.12 -17.15
C ALA A 80 3.99 1.28 -17.74
N ARG A 81 3.79 0.87 -18.99
CA ARG A 81 2.49 0.96 -19.67
C ARG A 81 1.40 0.18 -18.93
N GLU A 82 1.68 -1.05 -18.51
CA GLU A 82 0.69 -1.85 -17.79
C GLU A 82 0.40 -1.31 -16.39
N GLN A 83 1.43 -0.85 -15.66
CA GLN A 83 1.23 -0.19 -14.36
C GLN A 83 0.39 1.09 -14.51
N ILE A 84 0.68 1.94 -15.49
CA ILE A 84 -0.13 3.14 -15.81
C ILE A 84 -1.59 2.73 -16.04
N ARG A 85 -1.86 1.73 -16.88
CA ARG A 85 -3.24 1.25 -17.15
C ARG A 85 -3.98 0.85 -15.87
N HIS A 86 -3.29 0.20 -14.94
CA HIS A 86 -3.90 -0.19 -13.67
C HIS A 86 -4.06 0.98 -12.69
N LEU A 87 -3.11 1.91 -12.64
CA LEU A 87 -3.19 3.13 -11.86
C LEU A 87 -4.36 4.01 -12.31
N GLU A 88 -4.61 4.14 -13.62
CA GLU A 88 -5.79 4.85 -14.15
C GLU A 88 -7.10 4.26 -13.63
N ARG A 89 -7.20 2.92 -13.63
CA ARG A 89 -8.39 2.23 -13.12
C ARG A 89 -8.56 2.43 -11.62
N LEU A 90 -7.47 2.36 -10.86
CA LEU A 90 -7.50 2.57 -9.41
C LEU A 90 -7.85 4.04 -9.07
N LYS A 91 -7.30 4.99 -9.83
CA LYS A 91 -7.67 6.40 -9.73
C LYS A 91 -9.16 6.60 -9.97
N ALA A 92 -9.72 6.02 -11.04
CA ALA A 92 -11.15 6.13 -11.33
C ALA A 92 -12.02 5.53 -10.20
N TYR A 93 -11.58 4.43 -9.58
CA TYR A 93 -12.25 3.84 -8.42
C TYR A 93 -12.23 4.78 -7.20
N GLN A 94 -11.08 5.41 -6.92
CA GLN A 94 -10.96 6.40 -5.84
C GLN A 94 -11.79 7.66 -6.13
N ASP A 95 -11.72 8.20 -7.34
CA ASP A 95 -12.49 9.39 -7.77
C ASP A 95 -14.01 9.18 -7.63
N ALA A 96 -14.48 7.93 -7.74
CA ALA A 96 -15.89 7.58 -7.57
C ALA A 96 -16.36 7.57 -6.09
N ALA A 97 -15.44 7.52 -5.12
CA ALA A 97 -15.75 7.58 -3.68
C ALA A 97 -14.57 8.16 -2.87
N PRO A 98 -14.16 9.42 -3.12
CA PRO A 98 -12.93 9.99 -2.57
C PRO A 98 -12.98 10.20 -1.05
N HIS A 99 -14.18 10.24 -0.46
CA HIS A 99 -14.40 10.33 0.98
C HIS A 99 -14.29 8.98 1.70
N ALA A 100 -14.20 7.87 0.97
CA ALA A 100 -14.22 6.51 1.51
C ALA A 100 -13.06 5.63 1.03
N VAL A 101 -12.39 5.98 -0.08
CA VAL A 101 -11.23 5.26 -0.60
C VAL A 101 -9.98 6.09 -0.36
N HIS A 102 -9.14 5.60 0.54
CA HIS A 102 -7.92 6.26 0.95
C HIS A 102 -6.70 5.46 0.51
N ILE A 103 -5.69 6.15 0.00
CA ILE A 103 -4.44 5.54 -0.48
C ILE A 103 -3.31 6.26 0.24
N ILE A 104 -2.54 5.53 1.03
CA ILE A 104 -1.39 6.06 1.76
C ILE A 104 -0.17 5.98 0.84
N LEU A 105 0.68 7.01 0.90
CA LEU A 105 1.91 7.07 0.11
C LEU A 105 2.94 6.06 0.63
N GLY A 106 3.26 5.03 -0.14
CA GLY A 106 4.35 4.09 0.15
C GLY A 106 5.71 4.58 -0.37
N ASN A 107 6.80 3.91 0.02
CA ASN A 107 8.14 4.30 -0.41
C ASN A 107 8.39 3.99 -1.89
N HIS A 108 7.74 2.95 -2.44
CA HIS A 108 7.80 2.68 -3.88
C HIS A 108 7.01 3.71 -4.68
N ASP A 109 5.90 4.21 -4.13
CA ASP A 109 5.11 5.28 -4.74
C ASP A 109 5.89 6.60 -4.79
N ASP A 110 6.58 6.96 -3.70
CA ASP A 110 7.42 8.16 -3.62
C ASP A 110 8.62 8.07 -4.56
N ALA A 111 9.25 6.89 -4.71
CA ALA A 111 10.37 6.69 -5.64
C ALA A 111 9.99 6.89 -7.12
N VAL A 112 8.72 6.67 -7.49
CA VAL A 112 8.23 7.03 -8.83
C VAL A 112 8.09 8.55 -8.99
N LEU A 113 7.77 9.26 -7.92
CA LEU A 113 7.64 10.72 -7.92
C LEU A 113 8.99 11.45 -7.79
N ASN A 114 9.97 10.79 -7.19
CA ASN A 114 11.31 11.28 -6.92
C ASN A 114 12.36 10.20 -7.28
N THR A 115 12.85 10.25 -8.51
CA THR A 115 13.82 9.29 -9.05
C THR A 115 15.25 9.48 -8.51
N SER A 116 15.45 10.35 -7.51
CA SER A 116 16.76 10.48 -6.85
C SER A 116 17.20 9.20 -6.15
N TYR A 117 16.26 8.30 -5.83
CA TYR A 117 16.52 7.00 -5.22
C TYR A 117 16.09 5.87 -6.15
N VAL A 118 17.05 5.03 -6.55
CA VAL A 118 16.77 3.82 -7.31
C VAL A 118 16.53 2.67 -6.34
N LEU A 119 15.28 2.24 -6.24
CA LEU A 119 14.91 1.10 -5.40
C LEU A 119 15.27 -0.21 -6.10
N GLY A 120 15.51 -1.25 -5.31
CA GLY A 120 15.77 -2.58 -5.83
C GLY A 120 15.42 -3.68 -4.85
N THR A 121 15.52 -4.90 -5.35
CA THR A 121 15.23 -6.13 -4.60
C THR A 121 16.52 -6.77 -4.12
N SER A 122 16.42 -7.67 -3.13
CA SER A 122 17.55 -8.48 -2.67
C SER A 122 18.15 -9.37 -3.76
N GLY A 123 17.40 -9.66 -4.84
CA GLY A 123 17.86 -10.41 -6.01
C GLY A 123 18.67 -9.60 -7.02
N GLY A 124 18.89 -8.30 -6.79
CA GLY A 124 19.68 -7.43 -7.68
C GLY A 124 18.91 -6.83 -8.86
N MET A 125 17.59 -7.02 -8.93
CA MET A 125 16.72 -6.27 -9.84
C MET A 125 16.48 -4.87 -9.27
N VAL A 126 16.53 -3.85 -10.13
CA VAL A 126 16.21 -2.45 -9.81
C VAL A 126 14.90 -2.03 -10.46
N HIS A 127 14.18 -1.12 -9.82
CA HIS A 127 12.94 -0.52 -10.31
C HIS A 127 13.25 0.78 -11.02
N VAL A 128 13.24 0.74 -12.36
CA VAL A 128 13.63 1.87 -13.22
C VAL A 128 12.66 2.08 -14.37
N GLU A 129 11.52 1.38 -14.39
CA GLU A 129 10.52 1.53 -15.44
C GLU A 129 9.91 2.94 -15.48
N PHE A 130 9.97 3.68 -14.38
CA PHE A 130 9.53 5.07 -14.27
C PHE A 130 10.67 6.09 -14.20
N ASP A 131 11.89 5.68 -14.56
CA ASP A 131 13.08 6.53 -14.50
C ASP A 131 13.71 6.75 -15.89
N PRO A 132 13.52 7.93 -16.51
CA PRO A 132 14.06 8.24 -17.84
C PRO A 132 15.58 8.19 -17.94
N ASP A 133 16.29 8.51 -16.85
CA ASP A 133 17.76 8.51 -16.85
C ASP A 133 18.31 7.07 -16.95
N HIS A 134 17.48 6.08 -16.62
CA HIS A 134 17.76 4.66 -16.72
C HIS A 134 16.97 3.95 -17.83
N GLY A 135 16.37 4.71 -18.76
CA GLY A 135 15.66 4.18 -19.94
C GLY A 135 14.19 3.81 -19.71
N GLY A 136 13.63 4.17 -18.55
CA GLY A 136 12.21 4.11 -18.24
C GLY A 136 11.40 5.28 -18.81
N LEU A 137 10.15 5.38 -18.37
CA LEU A 137 9.20 6.41 -18.79
C LEU A 137 8.92 7.41 -17.67
N ILE A 138 8.59 8.64 -18.02
CA ILE A 138 8.01 9.56 -17.04
C ILE A 138 6.58 9.10 -16.73
N LEU A 139 6.23 8.99 -15.44
CA LEU A 139 4.85 8.78 -15.03
C LEU A 139 3.97 9.94 -15.56
N PRO A 140 2.83 9.68 -16.22
CA PRO A 140 1.97 10.74 -16.74
C PRO A 140 1.61 11.80 -15.69
N ASP A 141 1.67 13.08 -16.07
CA ASP A 141 1.56 14.21 -15.14
C ASP A 141 0.34 14.16 -14.23
N HIS A 142 -0.82 13.72 -14.73
CA HIS A 142 -2.05 13.63 -13.95
C HIS A 142 -2.02 12.48 -12.94
N LEU A 143 -1.34 11.38 -13.24
CA LEU A 143 -1.10 10.30 -12.28
C LEU A 143 -0.06 10.72 -11.24
N ALA A 144 0.99 11.43 -11.66
CA ALA A 144 1.98 11.98 -10.72
C ALA A 144 1.33 13.00 -9.77
N ALA A 145 0.46 13.88 -10.29
CA ALA A 145 -0.31 14.82 -9.46
C ALA A 145 -1.26 14.10 -8.49
N TRP A 146 -1.90 13.02 -8.96
CA TRP A 146 -2.75 12.18 -8.12
C TRP A 146 -1.97 11.48 -7.00
N MET A 147 -0.86 10.83 -7.30
CA MET A 147 -0.01 10.15 -6.30
C MET A 147 0.59 11.14 -5.30
N ARG A 148 0.95 12.36 -5.72
CA ARG A 148 1.38 13.43 -4.81
C ARG A 148 0.31 13.85 -3.79
N SER A 149 -0.96 13.56 -4.06
CA SER A 149 -2.07 13.85 -3.13
C SER A 149 -2.24 12.80 -2.02
N PHE A 150 -1.52 11.67 -2.10
CA PHE A 150 -1.64 10.60 -1.13
C PHE A 150 -1.15 11.07 0.25
N PRO A 151 -1.97 10.93 1.31
CA PRO A 151 -1.51 11.20 2.67
C PRO A 151 -0.39 10.24 3.06
N ARG A 152 0.53 10.71 3.91
CA ARG A 152 1.56 9.85 4.53
C ARG A 152 1.00 9.01 5.68
N GLU A 153 -0.06 9.49 6.32
CA GLU A 153 -0.81 8.77 7.35
C GLU A 153 -2.29 9.20 7.36
N ILE A 154 -3.14 8.34 7.90
CA ILE A 154 -4.54 8.65 8.20
C ILE A 154 -4.79 8.35 9.68
N ARG A 155 -5.46 9.27 10.36
CA ARG A 155 -5.86 9.10 11.77
C ARG A 155 -7.37 9.14 11.92
N VAL A 156 -7.91 8.20 12.70
CA VAL A 156 -9.32 8.13 13.08
C VAL A 156 -9.40 8.02 14.59
N GLY A 157 -9.52 9.17 15.25
CA GLY A 157 -9.29 9.24 16.70
C GLY A 157 -7.85 8.85 17.03
N THR A 158 -7.69 7.88 17.92
CA THR A 158 -6.40 7.31 18.37
C THR A 158 -5.95 6.11 17.53
N VAL A 159 -6.58 5.83 16.39
CA VAL A 159 -6.16 4.79 15.44
C VAL A 159 -5.40 5.39 14.27
N GLN A 160 -4.25 4.82 13.95
CA GLN A 160 -3.40 5.26 12.84
C GLN A 160 -3.32 4.19 11.74
N PHE A 161 -3.33 4.66 10.49
CA PHE A 161 -2.94 3.91 9.31
C PHE A 161 -1.73 4.64 8.70
N ALA A 162 -0.61 3.95 8.53
CA ALA A 162 0.60 4.51 7.90
C ALA A 162 1.35 3.41 7.14
N HIS A 163 2.15 3.76 6.15
CA HIS A 163 2.85 2.76 5.34
C HIS A 163 3.83 1.92 6.16
N VAL A 164 4.66 2.56 6.99
CA VAL A 164 5.80 1.87 7.63
C VAL A 164 5.59 1.63 9.13
N SER A 165 5.35 2.68 9.91
CA SER A 165 5.38 2.63 11.38
C SER A 165 4.70 3.86 12.02
N PRO A 166 4.53 3.92 13.35
CA PRO A 166 4.04 5.10 14.05
C PRO A 166 5.01 6.29 14.09
N LEU A 167 6.29 6.10 13.78
CA LEU A 167 7.29 7.16 13.90
C LEU A 167 7.20 8.16 12.73
N PRO A 168 7.16 9.49 13.00
CA PRO A 168 7.16 10.51 11.96
C PRO A 168 8.34 10.41 10.98
N ALA A 169 9.52 9.99 11.46
CA ALA A 169 10.69 9.80 10.61
C ALA A 169 10.49 8.73 9.54
N HIS A 170 9.69 7.69 9.82
CA HIS A 170 9.40 6.62 8.87
C HIS A 170 8.31 7.00 7.85
N ALA A 171 7.74 8.20 7.93
CA ALA A 171 6.81 8.73 6.96
C ALA A 171 7.52 9.47 5.80
N HIS A 172 8.84 9.71 5.90
CA HIS A 172 9.65 10.41 4.90
C HIS A 172 10.70 9.47 4.33
N TYR A 173 10.80 9.38 3.01
CA TYR A 173 11.64 8.39 2.32
C TYR A 173 12.91 9.07 1.79
N ASP A 174 13.81 9.42 2.70
CA ASP A 174 15.07 10.10 2.44
C ASP A 174 16.29 9.23 2.76
N ASP A 175 17.49 9.80 2.68
CA ASP A 175 18.75 9.12 3.01
C ASP A 175 18.72 8.45 4.39
N LEU A 176 18.06 9.05 5.40
CA LEU A 176 17.98 8.47 6.74
C LEU A 176 17.08 7.23 6.74
N PHE A 177 15.94 7.30 6.05
CA PHE A 177 15.05 6.17 5.90
C PHE A 177 15.72 4.97 5.22
N TYR A 178 16.47 5.21 4.14
CA TYR A 178 17.12 4.14 3.38
C TYR A 178 18.43 3.63 4.01
N ALA A 179 19.07 4.41 4.89
CA ALA A 179 20.27 3.99 5.62
C ALA A 179 19.97 3.13 6.86
N ASP A 180 18.73 3.14 7.36
CA ASP A 180 18.34 2.43 8.58
C ASP A 180 17.61 1.10 8.28
N HIS A 181 17.81 0.11 9.14
CA HIS A 181 17.06 -1.15 9.14
C HIS A 181 15.81 -1.11 10.01
N ALA A 182 15.69 -0.12 10.91
CA ALA A 182 14.54 0.04 11.81
C ALA A 182 13.18 0.06 11.09
N PRO A 183 13.00 0.71 9.91
CA PRO A 183 11.76 0.65 9.14
C PRO A 183 11.22 -0.77 8.88
N LYS A 184 12.10 -1.77 8.82
CA LYS A 184 11.73 -3.18 8.55
C LYS A 184 11.64 -4.08 9.78
N ARG A 185 11.96 -3.57 10.98
CA ARG A 185 12.10 -4.40 12.20
C ARG A 185 11.43 -3.81 13.44
N TRP A 186 11.01 -2.54 13.40
CA TRP A 186 10.48 -1.82 14.56
C TRP A 186 9.36 -2.58 15.30
N PHE A 187 8.47 -3.28 14.58
CA PHE A 187 7.35 -4.01 15.17
C PHE A 187 7.77 -5.22 16.00
N ARG A 188 9.02 -5.69 15.87
CA ARG A 188 9.60 -6.75 16.70
C ARG A 188 10.52 -6.19 17.78
N GLU A 189 11.24 -5.12 17.45
CA GLU A 189 12.31 -4.58 18.30
C GLU A 189 11.80 -3.50 19.26
N SER A 190 10.83 -2.69 18.84
CA SER A 190 10.27 -1.56 19.57
C SER A 190 8.75 -1.38 19.34
N PRO A 191 7.92 -2.43 19.51
CA PRO A 191 6.48 -2.33 19.25
C PRO A 191 5.76 -1.34 20.18
N GLU A 192 6.36 -0.98 21.32
CA GLU A 192 5.85 0.06 22.23
C GLU A 192 5.74 1.46 21.60
N TYR A 193 6.36 1.69 20.44
CA TYR A 193 6.24 2.95 19.71
C TYR A 193 4.79 3.35 19.41
N VAL A 194 3.87 2.39 19.26
CA VAL A 194 2.44 2.68 19.07
C VAL A 194 1.88 3.43 20.27
N ARG A 195 2.10 2.91 21.49
CA ARG A 195 1.67 3.57 22.73
C ARG A 195 2.41 4.88 22.97
N MET A 196 3.72 4.92 22.69
CA MET A 196 4.52 6.15 22.83
C MET A 196 4.05 7.26 21.88
N ALA A 197 3.52 6.90 20.71
CA ALA A 197 2.88 7.83 19.78
C ALA A 197 1.46 8.26 20.20
N GLY A 198 0.97 7.80 21.36
CA GLY A 198 -0.35 8.13 21.88
C GLY A 198 -1.49 7.45 21.14
N LEU A 199 -1.25 6.27 20.56
CA LEU A 199 -2.23 5.54 19.76
C LEU A 199 -2.82 4.37 20.56
N ASP A 200 -4.11 4.14 20.35
CA ASP A 200 -4.80 2.95 20.86
C ASP A 200 -4.61 1.75 19.93
N TYR A 201 -4.39 2.01 18.63
CA TYR A 201 -4.10 0.96 17.65
C TYR A 201 -3.40 1.49 16.42
N GLY A 202 -2.50 0.70 15.84
CA GLY A 202 -1.77 1.04 14.61
C GLY A 202 -1.89 -0.02 13.52
N VAL A 203 -2.01 0.40 12.26
CA VAL A 203 -2.07 -0.47 11.09
C VAL A 203 -0.98 -0.06 10.10
N TYR A 204 -0.08 -0.99 9.77
CA TYR A 204 1.15 -0.72 9.02
C TYR A 204 1.43 -1.79 7.94
N GLY A 205 2.17 -1.42 6.90
CA GLY A 205 2.59 -2.29 5.78
C GLY A 205 4.12 -2.32 5.68
N HIS A 206 4.66 -2.11 4.46
CA HIS A 206 6.09 -2.01 4.11
C HIS A 206 6.91 -3.29 4.29
N THR A 207 6.63 -4.05 5.35
CA THR A 207 7.33 -5.29 5.68
C THR A 207 6.40 -6.47 5.47
N GLN A 208 6.72 -7.26 4.45
CA GLN A 208 6.02 -8.50 4.18
C GLN A 208 6.08 -9.43 5.39
N ILE A 209 4.91 -9.88 5.83
CA ILE A 209 4.79 -10.82 6.94
C ILE A 209 4.61 -12.24 6.37
N ASP A 210 5.45 -13.16 6.84
CA ASP A 210 5.33 -14.57 6.48
C ASP A 210 4.06 -15.16 7.09
N GLY A 211 3.21 -15.76 6.25
CA GLY A 211 2.06 -16.54 6.70
C GLY A 211 0.76 -15.76 6.93
N GLY A 212 0.71 -14.48 6.58
CA GLY A 212 -0.51 -13.66 6.69
C GLY A 212 -0.31 -12.39 7.51
N ILE A 213 -1.41 -11.73 7.86
CA ILE A 213 -1.42 -10.54 8.70
C ILE A 213 -0.92 -10.90 10.11
N HIS A 214 0.00 -10.11 10.63
CA HIS A 214 0.44 -10.23 12.03
C HIS A 214 -0.37 -9.25 12.89
N LEU A 215 -1.20 -9.80 13.78
CA LEU A 215 -1.89 -9.06 14.83
C LEU A 215 -1.10 -9.21 16.14
N ASP A 216 -0.70 -8.09 16.72
CA ASP A 216 -0.07 -8.03 18.05
C ASP A 216 -1.03 -7.33 19.00
N GLU A 217 -1.72 -8.13 19.81
CA GLU A 217 -2.69 -7.66 20.80
C GLU A 217 -2.00 -7.02 22.02
N ASP A 218 -0.78 -7.42 22.35
CA ASP A 218 -0.03 -6.90 23.50
C ASP A 218 0.46 -5.46 23.25
N HIS A 219 0.70 -5.12 21.98
CA HIS A 219 1.17 -3.80 21.55
C HIS A 219 0.15 -3.02 20.71
N ASN A 220 -1.04 -3.57 20.50
CA ASN A 220 -2.13 -2.97 19.74
C ASN A 220 -1.72 -2.54 18.32
N LEU A 221 -1.16 -3.47 17.55
CA LEU A 221 -0.79 -3.19 16.17
C LEU A 221 -1.12 -4.33 15.21
N ALA A 222 -1.22 -3.98 13.93
CA ALA A 222 -1.32 -4.92 12.83
C ALA A 222 -0.27 -4.60 11.76
N MET A 223 0.51 -5.60 11.36
CA MET A 223 1.34 -5.55 10.16
C MET A 223 0.62 -6.30 9.03
N ILE A 224 0.31 -5.60 7.94
CA ILE A 224 -0.69 -6.05 6.95
C ILE A 224 -0.17 -6.22 5.52
N ASP A 225 1.13 -6.11 5.24
CA ASP A 225 1.70 -6.52 3.93
C ASP A 225 1.61 -8.06 3.80
N ALA A 226 0.40 -8.51 3.49
CA ALA A 226 -0.06 -9.89 3.47
C ALA A 226 -1.01 -10.16 2.30
N LEU A 227 -1.08 -9.25 1.31
CA LEU A 227 -1.96 -9.44 0.15
C LEU A 227 -1.60 -10.74 -0.61
N HIS A 228 -0.31 -11.05 -0.71
CA HIS A 228 0.23 -12.29 -1.25
C HIS A 228 -0.27 -13.56 -0.52
N ALA A 229 -0.58 -13.47 0.77
CA ALA A 229 -1.17 -14.52 1.58
C ALA A 229 -2.71 -14.57 1.48
N ARG A 230 -3.29 -13.73 0.62
CA ARG A 230 -4.74 -13.58 0.40
C ARG A 230 -5.49 -13.16 1.66
N GLU A 231 -4.92 -12.21 2.40
CA GLU A 231 -5.56 -11.61 3.56
C GLU A 231 -5.68 -10.09 3.44
N TYR A 232 -6.77 -9.56 4.00
CA TYR A 232 -6.92 -8.13 4.26
C TYR A 232 -7.38 -7.92 5.71
N LEU A 233 -7.15 -6.73 6.25
CA LEU A 233 -7.53 -6.39 7.62
C LEU A 233 -8.92 -5.76 7.65
N GLU A 234 -9.76 -6.22 8.56
CA GLU A 234 -11.05 -5.60 8.86
C GLU A 234 -11.04 -5.00 10.28
N LEU A 235 -11.44 -3.74 10.41
CA LEU A 235 -11.62 -3.07 11.68
C LEU A 235 -13.04 -2.49 11.80
N LEU A 236 -13.62 -2.60 12.98
CA LEU A 236 -14.81 -1.85 13.38
C LEU A 236 -14.40 -0.77 14.36
N LEU A 237 -14.57 0.48 13.94
CA LEU A 237 -14.22 1.65 14.74
C LEU A 237 -15.48 2.41 15.16
N ASP A 238 -15.52 2.88 16.40
CA ASP A 238 -16.49 3.84 16.89
C ASP A 238 -15.79 5.17 17.27
N PRO A 239 -15.63 6.11 16.32
CA PRO A 239 -14.77 7.28 16.52
C PRO A 239 -15.22 8.25 17.62
N GLY A 240 -16.44 8.11 18.13
CA GLY A 240 -16.97 8.95 19.21
C GLY A 240 -16.59 8.48 20.61
N GLN A 241 -15.82 7.40 20.72
CA GLN A 241 -15.39 6.80 22.00
C GLN A 241 -13.92 7.13 22.26
N GLU A 242 -13.54 7.17 23.54
CA GLU A 242 -12.14 7.34 23.97
C GLU A 242 -11.24 6.23 23.39
N HIS A 243 -11.73 4.98 23.46
CA HIS A 243 -11.13 3.83 22.79
C HIS A 243 -11.99 3.37 21.61
N PRO A 244 -11.64 3.80 20.38
CA PRO A 244 -12.50 3.65 19.21
C PRO A 244 -12.53 2.22 18.66
N VAL A 245 -11.51 1.40 18.91
CA VAL A 245 -11.43 0.03 18.35
C VAL A 245 -12.45 -0.87 19.02
N LYS A 246 -13.35 -1.47 18.23
CA LYS A 246 -14.36 -2.45 18.71
C LYS A 246 -14.05 -3.87 18.26
N ASN A 247 -13.46 -4.02 17.08
CA ASN A 247 -13.04 -5.30 16.56
C ASN A 247 -11.91 -5.10 15.55
N VAL A 248 -10.96 -6.04 15.53
CA VAL A 248 -9.91 -6.16 14.51
C VAL A 248 -9.79 -7.63 14.15
N ARG A 249 -9.72 -7.93 12.85
CA ARG A 249 -9.49 -9.30 12.37
C ARG A 249 -8.83 -9.33 11.00
N ALA A 250 -7.93 -10.29 10.81
CA ALA A 250 -7.48 -10.70 9.49
C ALA A 250 -8.59 -11.51 8.79
N VAL A 251 -8.81 -11.27 7.50
CA VAL A 251 -9.86 -11.93 6.73
C VAL A 251 -9.26 -12.56 5.47
N PRO A 252 -9.36 -13.90 5.30
CA PRO A 252 -8.91 -14.58 4.09
C PRO A 252 -9.92 -14.40 2.94
N PHE A 253 -9.43 -14.45 1.70
CA PHE A 253 -10.25 -14.33 0.50
C PHE A 253 -9.80 -15.21 -0.68
#